data_AF-A0A0X8G2U5-F1
#
_entry.id   AF-A0A0X8G2U5-F1
#
_cell.length_a   1.000
_cell.length_b   1.000
_cell.length_c   1.000
_cell.angle_alpha   90.00
_cell.angle_beta   90.00
_cell.angle_gamma   90.00
#
_symmetry.space_group_name_H-M   'P 1'
#
loop_
_entity.id
_entity.type
_entity.pdbx_description
1 polymer ?
#
loop_
_entity_poly.entity_id
_entity_poly.type
_entity_poly.pdbx_seq_one_letter_code
_entity_poly.pdbx_strand_id
1 'polypeptide(L)'
;MKVIINALKVYQDIYRKIKGETCEEVEEFIQLLKSYEKLSITEFSNKLEGMKEEPKEKKNQNVDIKTLGKYYYAFSHSSQLMTDELKDFLEKNKNQLFIKALNCGLEEAYNFIECIELKTLKTNQLKFLGYALVDIEVRGKNKAEQKKYLLQTLWKVIENQKMNEIYESAL
;
A
#
# COMPACT_ATOMS: atom_id res chain seq x y z
N MET A 1 16.38 -12.76 13.32
CA MET A 1 17.67 -12.26 13.83
C MET A 1 18.88 -13.16 13.53
N LYS A 2 18.73 -14.50 13.56
CA LYS A 2 19.81 -15.45 13.23
C LYS A 2 20.62 -15.13 11.96
N VAL A 3 19.96 -14.71 10.87
CA VAL A 3 20.64 -14.33 9.62
C VAL A 3 21.56 -13.12 9.80
N ILE A 4 21.11 -12.09 10.53
CA ILE A 4 21.89 -10.88 10.82
C ILE A 4 23.09 -11.22 11.69
N ILE A 5 22.89 -12.02 12.75
CA ILE A 5 23.97 -12.48 13.63
C ILE A 5 25.03 -13.26 12.82
N ASN A 6 24.60 -14.12 11.90
CA ASN A 6 25.53 -14.85 11.04
C ASN A 6 26.30 -13.93 10.10
N ALA A 7 25.64 -12.92 9.51
CA ALA A 7 26.32 -11.93 8.67
C ALA A 7 27.37 -11.14 9.45
N LEU A 8 27.06 -10.74 10.69
CA LEU A 8 28.00 -10.04 11.58
C LEU A 8 29.20 -10.94 11.97
N LYS A 9 28.98 -12.23 12.20
CA LYS A 9 30.07 -13.19 12.43
C LYS A 9 30.99 -13.33 11.21
N VAL A 10 30.41 -13.40 10.02
CA VAL A 10 31.19 -13.43 8.76
C VAL A 10 32.00 -12.14 8.60
N TYR A 11 31.40 -10.99 8.89
CA TYR A 11 32.12 -9.72 8.90
C TYR A 11 33.27 -9.72 9.91
N GLN A 12 33.06 -10.19 11.14
CA GLN A 12 34.10 -10.31 12.17
C GLN A 12 35.25 -11.21 11.71
N ASP A 13 34.95 -12.31 11.04
CA ASP A 13 35.96 -13.21 10.47
C ASP A 13 36.77 -12.55 9.34
N ILE A 14 36.11 -11.76 8.47
CA ILE A 14 36.79 -10.99 7.42
C ILE A 14 37.67 -9.90 8.05
N TYR A 15 37.14 -9.15 9.01
CA TYR A 15 37.84 -8.09 9.71
C TYR A 15 39.10 -8.62 10.39
N ARG A 16 38.98 -9.75 11.12
CA ARG A 16 40.13 -10.42 11.77
C ARG A 16 41.18 -10.87 10.77
N LYS A 17 40.79 -11.34 9.58
CA LYS A 17 41.75 -11.71 8.53
C LYS A 17 42.50 -10.53 7.94
N ILE A 18 41.87 -9.34 7.91
CA ILE A 18 42.49 -8.12 7.34
C ILE A 18 43.33 -7.38 8.38
N LYS A 19 42.86 -7.27 9.61
CA LYS A 19 43.44 -6.42 10.66
C LYS A 19 44.22 -7.18 11.73
N GLY A 20 44.07 -8.51 11.81
CA GLY A 20 44.71 -9.34 12.82
C GLY A 20 44.03 -9.29 14.20
N GLU A 21 42.97 -8.51 14.35
CA GLU A 21 42.24 -8.28 15.60
C GLU A 21 40.71 -8.41 15.38
N THR A 22 39.97 -8.56 16.46
CA THR A 22 38.50 -8.56 16.48
C THR A 22 37.97 -7.14 16.61
N CYS A 23 36.90 -6.80 15.89
CA CYS A 23 36.21 -5.54 16.08
C CYS A 23 35.32 -5.63 17.34
N GLU A 24 35.68 -4.90 18.39
CA GLU A 24 34.98 -4.93 19.68
C GLU A 24 33.52 -4.49 19.55
N GLU A 25 33.23 -3.47 18.74
CA GLU A 25 31.87 -2.97 18.49
C GLU A 25 30.96 -4.05 17.90
N VAL A 26 31.49 -4.87 16.99
CA VAL A 26 30.74 -5.96 16.36
C VAL A 26 30.55 -7.12 17.35
N GLU A 27 31.56 -7.40 18.18
CA GLU A 27 31.49 -8.40 19.25
C GLU A 27 30.37 -8.06 20.24
N GLU A 28 30.34 -6.82 20.72
CA GLU A 28 29.32 -6.29 21.63
C GLU A 28 27.93 -6.32 20.99
N PHE A 29 27.82 -5.91 19.72
CA PHE A 29 26.55 -5.90 19.02
C PHE A 29 26.01 -7.32 18.79
N ILE A 30 26.87 -8.28 18.44
CA ILE A 30 26.50 -9.70 18.37
C ILE A 30 26.00 -10.19 19.73
N GLN A 31 26.69 -9.83 20.83
CA GLN A 31 26.32 -10.23 22.19
C GLN A 31 24.93 -9.72 22.57
N LEU A 32 24.62 -8.46 22.22
CA LEU A 32 23.31 -7.86 22.44
C LEU A 32 22.22 -8.61 21.65
N LEU A 33 22.49 -8.92 20.37
CA LEU A 33 21.54 -9.58 19.49
C LEU A 33 21.31 -11.07 19.82
N LYS A 34 22.24 -11.76 20.50
CA LYS A 34 22.08 -13.18 20.91
C LYS A 34 20.81 -13.40 21.73
N SER A 35 20.47 -12.48 22.62
CA SER A 35 19.24 -12.57 23.43
C SER A 35 17.95 -12.55 22.61
N TYR A 36 18.03 -12.11 21.35
CA TYR A 36 16.92 -11.99 20.41
C TYR A 36 17.05 -12.94 19.21
N GLU A 37 17.94 -13.93 19.24
CA GLU A 37 18.24 -14.80 18.10
C GLU A 37 16.99 -15.47 17.51
N LYS A 38 16.08 -15.90 18.39
CA LYS A 38 14.82 -16.58 18.03
C LYS A 38 13.74 -15.66 17.48
N LEU A 39 13.90 -14.34 17.60
CA LEU A 39 12.94 -13.38 17.06
C LEU A 39 13.13 -13.18 15.56
N SER A 40 12.03 -12.97 14.87
CA SER A 40 11.99 -12.32 13.56
C SER A 40 12.44 -10.85 13.68
N ILE A 41 12.79 -10.22 12.56
CA ILE A 41 13.19 -8.81 12.54
C ILE A 41 12.02 -7.93 13.04
N THR A 42 10.81 -8.25 12.61
CA THR A 42 9.59 -7.53 13.01
C THR A 42 9.34 -7.62 14.52
N GLU A 43 9.44 -8.81 15.12
CA GLU A 43 9.27 -8.98 16.57
C GLU A 43 10.37 -8.26 17.38
N PHE A 44 11.59 -8.19 16.84
CA PHE A 44 12.69 -7.45 17.43
C PHE A 44 12.43 -5.93 17.39
N SER A 45 11.99 -5.39 16.26
CA SER A 45 11.58 -3.99 16.12
C SER A 45 10.46 -3.61 17.09
N ASN A 46 9.40 -4.42 17.16
CA ASN A 46 8.26 -4.17 18.06
C ASN A 46 8.70 -4.16 19.54
N LYS A 47 9.68 -4.99 19.92
CA LYS A 47 10.25 -5.01 21.28
C LYS A 47 11.08 -3.76 21.59
N LEU A 48 11.86 -3.26 20.64
CA LEU A 48 12.70 -2.06 20.83
C LEU A 48 11.86 -0.79 20.99
N GLU A 49 10.73 -0.70 20.29
CA GLU A 49 9.85 0.46 20.34
C GLU A 49 8.96 0.51 21.60
N GLY A 50 9.07 -0.47 22.51
CA GLY A 50 8.26 -0.53 23.74
C GLY A 50 6.76 -0.65 23.47
N MET A 51 6.38 -1.01 22.24
CA MET A 51 4.98 -1.13 21.85
C MET A 51 4.41 -2.42 22.45
N LYS A 52 3.34 -2.26 23.24
CA LYS A 52 2.46 -3.37 23.64
C LYS A 52 2.08 -4.12 22.36
N GLU A 53 2.17 -5.45 22.43
CA GLU A 53 1.82 -6.40 21.37
C GLU A 53 0.83 -5.79 20.37
N GLU A 54 1.25 -5.61 19.12
CA GLU A 54 0.30 -5.43 18.03
C GLU A 54 -0.73 -6.55 18.20
N PRO A 55 -2.03 -6.24 18.30
CA PRO A 55 -3.02 -7.27 18.48
C PRO A 55 -2.86 -8.24 17.31
N LYS A 56 -2.48 -9.48 17.65
CA LYS A 56 -2.47 -10.66 16.77
C LYS A 56 -3.52 -10.45 15.70
N GLU A 57 -3.10 -10.54 14.44
CA GLU A 57 -3.96 -10.50 13.25
C GLU A 57 -5.37 -10.93 13.64
N LYS A 58 -6.25 -9.96 13.84
CA LYS A 58 -7.67 -10.27 13.95
C LYS A 58 -8.04 -10.80 12.59
N LYS A 59 -8.12 -12.13 12.50
CA LYS A 59 -8.85 -12.87 11.50
C LYS A 59 -10.04 -12.03 11.04
N ASN A 60 -10.04 -11.68 9.76
CA ASN A 60 -11.19 -11.15 9.03
C ASN A 60 -12.00 -10.06 9.76
N GLN A 61 -11.47 -8.85 9.89
CA GLN A 61 -12.35 -7.74 9.53
C GLN A 61 -12.51 -7.85 8.02
N ASN A 62 -13.69 -8.31 7.59
CA ASN A 62 -14.11 -8.24 6.21
C ASN A 62 -14.26 -6.75 5.90
N VAL A 63 -13.14 -6.09 5.63
CA VAL A 63 -13.08 -4.65 5.36
C VAL A 63 -13.97 -4.43 4.15
N ASP A 64 -15.12 -3.79 4.36
CA ASP A 64 -16.06 -3.54 3.29
C ASP A 64 -15.47 -2.48 2.36
N ILE A 65 -14.87 -2.96 1.27
CA ILE A 65 -14.23 -2.14 0.24
C ILE A 65 -15.21 -1.10 -0.33
N LYS A 66 -16.51 -1.42 -0.36
CA LYS A 66 -17.55 -0.50 -0.79
C LYS A 66 -17.62 0.69 0.16
N THR A 67 -17.70 0.43 1.45
CA THR A 67 -17.73 1.47 2.48
C THR A 67 -16.45 2.31 2.45
N LEU A 68 -15.27 1.69 2.38
CA LEU A 68 -14.01 2.44 2.31
C LEU A 68 -13.88 3.30 1.05
N GLY A 69 -14.27 2.77 -0.11
CA GLY A 69 -14.22 3.54 -1.35
C GLY A 69 -15.18 4.72 -1.32
N LYS A 70 -16.37 4.54 -0.75
CA LYS A 70 -17.34 5.64 -0.53
C LYS A 70 -16.82 6.70 0.43
N TYR A 71 -16.13 6.29 1.51
CA TYR A 71 -15.47 7.25 2.40
C TYR A 71 -14.38 8.03 1.69
N TYR A 72 -13.58 7.40 0.82
CA TYR A 72 -12.60 8.10 0.01
C TYR A 72 -13.26 9.08 -0.98
N TYR A 73 -14.33 8.65 -1.65
CA TYR A 73 -15.07 9.52 -2.57
C TYR A 73 -15.65 10.74 -1.85
N ALA A 74 -16.25 10.53 -0.67
CA ALA A 74 -16.75 11.63 0.15
C ALA A 74 -15.61 12.54 0.64
N PHE A 75 -14.49 11.99 1.10
CA PHE A 75 -13.30 12.75 1.50
C PHE A 75 -12.71 13.61 0.37
N SER A 76 -12.66 13.08 -0.86
CA SER A 76 -12.13 13.83 -2.01
C SER A 76 -13.05 14.96 -2.47
N HIS A 77 -14.34 14.89 -2.17
CA HIS A 77 -15.35 15.86 -2.59
C HIS A 77 -15.92 16.70 -1.42
N SER A 78 -15.52 16.44 -0.18
CA SER A 78 -15.98 17.14 1.02
C SER A 78 -14.90 17.17 2.09
N SER A 79 -14.91 18.18 2.97
CA SER A 79 -13.93 18.33 4.07
C SER A 79 -14.09 17.31 5.21
N GLN A 80 -14.59 16.10 4.93
CA GLN A 80 -14.70 15.03 5.90
C GLN A 80 -13.31 14.57 6.36
N LEU A 81 -13.21 14.08 7.59
CA LEU A 81 -11.97 13.53 8.12
C LEU A 81 -11.73 12.11 7.62
N MET A 82 -10.47 11.80 7.33
CA MET A 82 -10.04 10.46 6.93
C MET A 82 -10.13 9.49 8.10
N THR A 83 -10.75 8.32 7.89
CA THR A 83 -10.88 7.29 8.93
C THR A 83 -9.60 6.47 9.08
N ASP A 84 -9.32 5.98 10.29
CA ASP A 84 -8.16 5.11 10.55
C ASP A 84 -8.20 3.84 9.68
N GLU A 85 -9.39 3.27 9.45
CA GLU A 85 -9.57 2.10 8.59
C GLU A 85 -9.21 2.35 7.12
N LEU A 86 -9.53 3.55 6.61
CA LEU A 86 -9.16 3.97 5.25
C LEU A 86 -7.65 4.19 5.16
N LYS A 87 -7.06 4.82 6.17
CA LYS A 87 -5.61 5.03 6.25
C LYS A 87 -4.85 3.70 6.27
N ASP A 88 -5.26 2.78 7.13
CA ASP A 88 -4.76 1.41 7.21
C ASP A 88 -4.84 0.68 5.86
N PHE A 89 -5.98 0.81 5.16
CA PHE A 89 -6.17 0.18 3.87
C PHE A 89 -5.20 0.72 2.82
N LEU A 90 -4.99 2.03 2.75
CA LEU A 90 -4.05 2.64 1.80
C LEU A 90 -2.60 2.27 2.13
N GLU A 91 -2.21 2.26 3.41
CA GLU A 91 -0.87 1.88 3.85
C GLU A 91 -0.54 0.41 3.55
N LYS A 92 -1.54 -0.48 3.68
CA LYS A 92 -1.42 -1.91 3.32
C LYS A 92 -1.36 -2.14 1.80
N ASN A 93 -1.79 -1.18 0.99
CA ASN A 93 -1.84 -1.26 -0.47
C ASN A 93 -0.84 -0.30 -1.15
N LYS A 94 0.46 -0.51 -0.91
CA LYS A 94 1.59 0.32 -1.38
C LYS A 94 1.85 0.38 -2.90
N ASN A 95 0.87 0.05 -3.76
CA ASN A 95 1.06 0.19 -5.20
C ASN A 95 1.09 1.69 -5.55
N GLN A 96 2.24 2.19 -5.97
CA GLN A 96 2.44 3.62 -6.24
C GLN A 96 1.50 4.15 -7.33
N LEU A 97 1.21 3.38 -8.37
CA LEU A 97 0.30 3.79 -9.44
C LEU A 97 -1.16 3.84 -8.95
N PHE A 98 -1.55 2.92 -8.06
CA PHE A 98 -2.85 2.93 -7.41
C PHE A 98 -3.04 4.19 -6.55
N ILE A 99 -2.05 4.54 -5.73
CA ILE A 99 -2.10 5.75 -4.90
C ILE A 99 -2.09 7.02 -5.78
N LYS A 100 -1.29 7.04 -6.84
CA LYS A 100 -1.27 8.16 -7.79
C LYS A 100 -2.62 8.38 -8.44
N ALA A 101 -3.28 7.29 -8.89
CA ALA A 101 -4.60 7.36 -9.52
C ALA A 101 -5.69 7.94 -8.62
N LEU A 102 -5.53 7.89 -7.29
CA LEU A 102 -6.50 8.44 -6.33
C LEU A 102 -6.34 9.94 -6.10
N ASN A 103 -5.12 10.48 -6.24
CA ASN A 103 -4.79 11.86 -5.86
C ASN A 103 -4.63 12.78 -7.08
N CYS A 104 -5.28 12.47 -8.20
CA CYS A 104 -5.16 13.18 -9.47
C CYS A 104 -6.53 13.36 -10.15
N GLY A 105 -6.58 14.10 -11.26
CA GLY A 105 -7.81 14.25 -12.04
C GLY A 105 -8.26 12.93 -12.67
N LEU A 106 -9.54 12.82 -13.07
CA LEU A 106 -10.09 11.58 -13.64
C LEU A 106 -9.37 11.12 -14.91
N GLU A 107 -8.94 12.05 -15.77
CA GLU A 107 -8.19 11.75 -16.99
C GLU A 107 -6.79 11.18 -16.68
N GLU A 108 -6.11 11.73 -15.68
CA GLU A 108 -4.82 11.21 -15.20
C GLU A 108 -5.00 9.85 -14.52
N ALA A 109 -6.08 9.70 -13.74
CA ALA A 109 -6.42 8.43 -13.09
C ALA A 109 -6.67 7.33 -14.12
N TYR A 110 -7.36 7.63 -15.22
CA TYR A 110 -7.54 6.71 -16.35
C TYR A 110 -6.18 6.23 -16.88
N ASN A 111 -5.28 7.17 -17.21
CA ASN A 111 -3.95 6.86 -17.75
C ASN A 111 -3.12 6.00 -16.80
N PHE A 112 -3.14 6.32 -15.50
CA PHE A 112 -2.42 5.53 -14.50
C PHE A 112 -2.99 4.12 -14.40
N ILE A 113 -4.32 3.96 -14.31
CA ILE A 113 -4.99 2.67 -14.19
C ILE A 113 -4.71 1.82 -15.43
N GLU A 114 -4.77 2.40 -16.63
CA GLU A 114 -4.45 1.72 -17.89
C GLU A 114 -3.03 1.13 -17.86
N CYS A 115 -2.05 1.88 -17.35
CA CYS A 115 -0.66 1.44 -17.23
C CYS A 115 -0.41 0.33 -16.19
N ILE A 116 -1.31 0.10 -15.23
CA ILE A 116 -1.05 -0.90 -14.17
C ILE A 116 -1.15 -2.32 -14.71
N GLU A 117 -0.06 -3.08 -14.64
CA GLU A 117 -0.07 -4.49 -15.02
C GLU A 117 -1.06 -5.31 -14.17
N LEU A 118 -1.86 -6.18 -14.81
CA LEU A 118 -2.88 -6.98 -14.10
C LEU A 118 -2.30 -7.88 -12.98
N LYS A 119 -1.03 -8.28 -13.10
CA LYS A 119 -0.33 -9.11 -12.10
C LYS A 119 -0.07 -8.36 -10.79
N THR A 120 0.05 -7.04 -10.83
CA THR A 120 0.34 -6.20 -9.66
C THR A 120 -0.94 -5.66 -9.00
N LEU A 121 -2.10 -5.85 -9.63
CA LEU A 121 -3.41 -5.47 -9.10
C LEU A 121 -4.08 -6.61 -8.33
N LYS A 122 -4.69 -6.24 -7.19
CA LYS A 122 -5.64 -7.06 -6.46
C LYS A 122 -7.07 -6.69 -6.85
N THR A 123 -7.98 -7.68 -6.87
CA THR A 123 -9.42 -7.47 -7.12
C THR A 123 -10.02 -6.38 -6.23
N ASN A 124 -9.62 -6.36 -4.96
CA ASN A 124 -10.11 -5.39 -3.98
C ASN A 124 -9.67 -3.96 -4.32
N GLN A 125 -8.48 -3.77 -4.92
CA GLN A 125 -8.01 -2.45 -5.36
C GLN A 125 -8.85 -1.94 -6.54
N LEU A 126 -9.21 -2.80 -7.48
CA LEU A 126 -10.09 -2.43 -8.60
C LEU A 126 -11.48 -2.02 -8.11
N LYS A 127 -12.07 -2.81 -7.20
CA LYS A 127 -13.36 -2.46 -6.59
C LYS A 127 -13.28 -1.15 -5.82
N PHE A 128 -12.21 -0.95 -5.05
CA PHE A 128 -11.99 0.28 -4.32
C PHE A 128 -11.92 1.49 -5.27
N LEU A 129 -11.15 1.42 -6.36
CA LEU A 129 -11.03 2.51 -7.35
C LEU A 129 -12.39 2.89 -7.95
N GLY A 130 -13.25 1.93 -8.26
CA GLY A 130 -14.58 2.23 -8.78
C GLY A 130 -15.42 3.06 -7.80
N TYR A 131 -15.42 2.70 -6.53
CA TYR A 131 -16.12 3.47 -5.52
C TYR A 131 -15.44 4.81 -5.22
N ALA A 132 -14.11 4.82 -5.14
CA ALA A 132 -13.32 5.98 -4.74
C ALA A 132 -13.29 7.10 -5.79
N LEU A 133 -13.33 6.77 -7.08
CA LEU A 133 -13.23 7.75 -8.16
C LEU A 133 -14.58 8.21 -8.70
N VAL A 134 -15.56 7.31 -8.76
CA VAL A 134 -16.83 7.55 -9.47
C VAL A 134 -18.05 6.94 -8.76
N ASP A 135 -17.90 6.50 -7.50
CA ASP A 135 -18.94 5.85 -6.68
C ASP A 135 -19.71 4.71 -7.38
N ILE A 136 -19.01 3.84 -8.12
CA ILE A 136 -19.61 2.69 -8.81
C ILE A 136 -19.04 1.34 -8.40
N GLU A 137 -19.90 0.33 -8.42
CA GLU A 137 -19.47 -1.07 -8.29
C GLU A 137 -18.83 -1.57 -9.60
N VAL A 138 -17.59 -2.01 -9.52
CA VAL A 138 -16.86 -2.62 -10.65
C VAL A 138 -17.37 -4.03 -10.93
N ARG A 139 -17.86 -4.24 -12.16
CA ARG A 139 -18.39 -5.53 -12.62
C ARG A 139 -17.33 -6.35 -13.36
N GLY A 140 -17.46 -7.68 -13.35
CA GLY A 140 -16.59 -8.61 -14.08
C GLY A 140 -16.19 -9.83 -13.24
N LYS A 141 -16.01 -10.96 -13.92
CA LYS A 141 -15.69 -12.26 -13.29
C LYS A 141 -14.21 -12.37 -12.89
N ASN A 142 -13.33 -11.66 -13.58
CA ASN A 142 -11.89 -11.67 -13.34
C ASN A 142 -11.31 -10.24 -13.35
N LYS A 143 -10.03 -10.10 -12.95
CA LYS A 143 -9.35 -8.80 -12.85
C LYS A 143 -9.27 -8.05 -14.19
N ALA A 144 -9.13 -8.77 -15.31
CA ALA A 144 -9.04 -8.16 -16.63
C ALA A 144 -10.38 -7.51 -17.03
N GLU A 145 -11.48 -8.25 -16.85
CA GLU A 145 -12.84 -7.75 -17.07
C GLU A 145 -13.16 -6.57 -16.15
N GLN A 146 -12.80 -6.67 -14.88
CA GLN A 146 -13.01 -5.59 -13.90
C GLN A 146 -12.23 -4.33 -14.24
N LYS A 147 -10.95 -4.46 -14.61
CA LYS A 147 -10.12 -3.32 -15.06
C LYS A 147 -10.71 -2.69 -16.31
N LYS A 148 -11.12 -3.50 -17.30
CA LYS A 148 -11.76 -3.03 -18.52
C LYS A 148 -13.05 -2.27 -18.22
N TYR A 149 -13.91 -2.81 -17.36
CA TYR A 149 -15.15 -2.16 -16.95
C TYR A 149 -14.87 -0.80 -16.29
N LEU A 150 -13.92 -0.73 -15.37
CA LEU A 150 -13.55 0.52 -14.69
C LEU A 150 -13.07 1.58 -15.69
N LEU A 151 -12.17 1.23 -16.60
CA LEU A 151 -11.67 2.14 -17.64
C LEU A 151 -12.80 2.65 -18.54
N GLN A 152 -13.70 1.75 -18.98
CA GLN A 152 -14.85 2.15 -19.79
C GLN A 152 -15.79 3.11 -19.07
N THR A 153 -16.01 2.92 -17.78
CA THR A 153 -16.83 3.85 -16.98
C THR A 153 -16.15 5.19 -16.80
N LEU A 154 -14.84 5.19 -16.46
CA LEU A 154 -14.07 6.43 -16.33
C LEU A 154 -14.09 7.24 -17.62
N TRP A 155 -13.86 6.60 -18.77
CA TRP A 155 -13.90 7.25 -20.07
C TRP A 155 -15.23 7.97 -20.32
N LYS A 156 -16.37 7.29 -20.06
CA LYS A 156 -17.71 7.90 -20.24
C LYS A 156 -17.93 9.10 -19.32
N VAL A 157 -17.46 9.03 -18.08
CA VAL A 157 -17.58 10.15 -17.14
C VAL A 157 -16.74 11.34 -17.62
N ILE A 158 -15.50 11.10 -18.07
CA ILE A 158 -14.61 12.13 -18.62
C ILE A 158 -15.23 12.76 -19.87
N GLU A 159 -15.75 11.96 -20.80
CA GLU A 159 -16.45 12.49 -22.00
C GLU A 159 -17.63 13.38 -21.63
N ASN A 160 -18.46 12.95 -20.67
CA ASN A 160 -19.59 13.76 -20.22
C ASN A 160 -19.15 15.08 -19.57
N GLN A 161 -18.07 15.08 -18.78
CA GLN A 161 -17.50 16.30 -18.20
C GLN A 161 -17.03 17.26 -19.30
N LYS A 162 -16.25 16.77 -20.27
CA LYS A 162 -15.77 17.58 -21.41
C LYS A 162 -16.92 18.15 -22.23
N MET A 163 -17.98 17.37 -22.46
CA MET A 163 -19.16 17.86 -23.18
C MET A 163 -19.86 18.98 -22.41
N ASN A 164 -20.05 18.83 -21.09
CA ASN A 164 -20.67 19.87 -20.27
C ASN A 164 -19.85 21.15 -20.24
N GLU A 165 -18.52 21.06 -20.15
CA GLU A 165 -17.62 22.22 -20.21
C GLU A 165 -17.74 22.98 -21.54
N ILE A 166 -17.90 22.27 -22.67
CA ILE A 166 -18.16 22.89 -23.99
C ILE A 166 -19.50 23.63 -24.00
N TYR A 167 -20.55 23.06 -23.41
CA TYR A 167 -21.86 23.73 -23.35
C TYR A 167 -21.84 24.95 -22.44
N GLU A 168 -21.17 24.88 -21.28
CA GLU A 168 -21.08 26.00 -20.34
C GLU A 168 -20.19 27.14 -20.86
N SER A 169 -19.13 26.83 -21.62
CA SER A 169 -18.26 27.84 -22.24
C SER A 169 -18.87 28.52 -23.49
N ALA A 170 -19.96 27.98 -24.03
CA ALA A 170 -20.69 28.55 -25.15
C ALA A 170 -21.87 29.46 -24.74
N LEU A 171 -22.16 29.56 -23.43
CA LEU A 171 -23.17 30.44 -22.82
C LEU A 171 -22.54 31.77 -22.36
#